data_AF-A0A523G660-F1
#
_entry.id   AF-A0A523G660-F1
#
_cell.length_a   1.000
_cell.length_b   1.000
_cell.length_c   1.000
_cell.angle_alpha   90.00
_cell.angle_beta   90.00
_cell.angle_gamma   90.00
#
_symmetry.space_group_name_H-M   'P 1'
#
loop_
_entity.id
_entity.type
_entity.pdbx_description
1 polymer ?
#
loop_
_entity_poly.entity_id
_entity_poly.type
_entity_poly.pdbx_seq_one_letter_code
_entity_poly.pdbx_strand_id
1 'polypeptide(L)'
;MGYFDSRLVEPGPYALIRDEGILLIYNASNAANFSDPALPKFTYAAGQALFDKESPYKLIDRTESYFIHPDKDYEKVGEVNEVCFVEGLVYFQKKWFLYYGTADSKIAVAIYDPLKDR
;
A
#
# COMPACT_ATOMS: atom_id res chain seq x y z
N MET A 1 -17.86 10.99 5.51
CA MET A 1 -16.84 10.41 4.61
C MET A 1 -15.58 10.17 5.42
N GLY A 2 -14.87 9.09 5.15
CA GLY A 2 -13.56 8.81 5.76
C GLY A 2 -12.56 8.33 4.72
N TYR A 3 -11.47 7.73 5.19
CA TYR A 3 -10.34 7.31 4.36
C TYR A 3 -10.35 5.79 4.11
N PHE A 4 -9.58 5.35 3.12
CA PHE A 4 -9.39 3.92 2.80
C PHE A 4 -8.75 3.14 3.96
N ASP A 5 -8.03 3.83 4.83
CA ASP A 5 -7.28 3.30 5.97
C ASP A 5 -8.02 3.47 7.30
N SER A 6 -9.34 3.36 7.24
CA SER A 6 -10.28 3.67 8.32
C SER A 6 -10.46 2.54 9.36
N ARG A 7 -10.13 1.29 9.03
CA ARG A 7 -10.27 0.15 9.94
C ARG A 7 -8.94 -0.33 10.51
N LEU A 8 -7.89 -0.33 9.69
CA LEU A 8 -6.59 -0.90 10.03
C LEU A 8 -5.49 -0.19 9.26
N VAL A 9 -4.34 -0.05 9.90
CA VAL A 9 -3.09 0.47 9.33
C VAL A 9 -1.99 -0.50 9.76
N GLU A 10 -1.42 -1.22 8.81
CA GLU A 10 -0.46 -2.29 9.05
C GLU A 10 0.78 -2.07 8.18
N PRO A 11 2.00 -2.17 8.73
CA PRO A 11 3.23 -2.03 7.94
C PRO A 11 3.24 -3.01 6.76
N GLY A 12 3.72 -2.54 5.60
CA GLY A 12 3.99 -3.40 4.45
C GLY A 12 5.48 -3.78 4.40
N PRO A 13 6.19 -3.51 3.29
CA PRO A 13 7.63 -3.78 3.20
C PRO A 13 8.46 -2.89 4.12
N TYR A 14 9.77 -3.15 4.18
CA TYR A 14 10.72 -2.31 4.91
C TYR A 14 10.64 -0.84 4.47
N ALA A 15 10.81 0.08 5.42
CA ALA A 15 10.81 1.52 5.15
C ALA A 15 12.08 1.96 4.41
N LEU A 16 11.97 2.97 3.56
CA LEU A 16 13.08 3.53 2.79
C LEU A 16 13.53 4.87 3.37
N ILE A 17 14.81 5.00 3.70
CA ILE A 17 15.41 6.30 4.00
C ILE A 17 15.61 7.04 2.67
N ARG A 18 15.08 8.27 2.59
CA ARG A 18 15.18 9.17 1.44
C ARG A 18 15.63 10.56 1.86
N ASP A 19 15.88 11.45 0.92
CA ASP A 19 16.24 12.85 1.22
C ASP A 19 15.11 13.60 1.95
N GLU A 20 13.86 13.25 1.67
CA GLU A 20 12.68 13.90 2.24
C GLU A 20 12.28 13.35 3.62
N GLY A 21 12.70 12.13 3.97
CA GLY A 21 12.27 11.45 5.20
C GLY A 21 12.42 9.93 5.13
N ILE A 22 11.81 9.23 6.08
CA ILE A 22 11.63 7.77 6.09
C ILE A 22 10.27 7.46 5.46
N LEU A 23 10.28 6.86 4.27
CA LEU A 23 9.07 6.47 3.56
C LEU A 23 8.63 5.07 4.00
N LEU A 24 7.45 4.96 4.60
CA LEU A 24 6.79 3.71 4.94
C LEU A 24 5.64 3.45 3.97
N ILE A 25 5.67 2.31 3.29
CA ILE A 25 4.51 1.77 2.58
C ILE A 25 3.70 0.93 3.58
N TYR A 26 2.39 1.12 3.64
CA TYR A 26 1.52 0.41 4.58
C TYR A 26 0.28 -0.14 3.89
N ASN A 27 -0.19 -1.27 4.41
CA ASN A 27 -1.49 -1.87 4.11
C ASN A 27 -2.57 -1.22 4.97
N ALA A 28 -3.75 -1.06 4.40
CA ALA A 28 -4.87 -0.50 5.10
C ALA A 28 -6.18 -1.19 4.74
N SER A 29 -7.04 -1.37 5.74
CA SER A 29 -8.37 -1.94 5.53
C SER A 29 -9.44 -0.86 5.59
N ASN A 30 -10.34 -0.86 4.61
CA ASN A 30 -11.47 0.05 4.54
C ASN A 30 -12.56 -0.37 5.55
N ALA A 31 -13.10 0.56 6.34
CA ALA A 31 -14.12 0.24 7.33
C ALA A 31 -15.50 -0.03 6.71
N ALA A 32 -16.42 -0.61 7.49
CA ALA A 32 -17.82 -0.74 7.07
C ALA A 32 -18.59 0.59 7.13
N ASN A 33 -18.08 1.53 7.94
CA ASN A 33 -18.62 2.83 8.27
C ASN A 33 -17.47 3.85 8.35
N PHE A 34 -17.72 5.12 7.99
CA PHE A 34 -16.68 6.16 7.92
C PHE A 34 -15.49 5.75 7.04
N SER A 35 -15.80 5.16 5.89
CA SER A 35 -14.86 4.66 4.89
C SER A 35 -14.69 5.59 3.69
N ASP A 36 -13.74 5.24 2.82
CA ASP A 36 -13.75 5.68 1.44
C ASP A 36 -14.87 4.94 0.67
N PRO A 37 -15.88 5.65 0.12
CA PRO A 37 -16.99 5.03 -0.60
C PRO A 37 -16.59 4.47 -1.98
N ALA A 38 -15.42 4.81 -2.50
CA ALA A 38 -14.92 4.28 -3.78
C ALA A 38 -14.42 2.83 -3.65
N LEU A 39 -14.12 2.36 -2.43
CA LEU A 39 -13.70 0.99 -2.16
C LEU A 39 -14.84 0.18 -1.51
N PRO A 40 -14.96 -1.12 -1.83
CA PRO A 40 -15.79 -2.03 -1.05
C PRO A 40 -15.42 -2.03 0.44
N LYS A 41 -16.35 -2.53 1.25
CA LYS A 41 -16.11 -2.67 2.69
C LYS A 41 -15.03 -3.72 2.93
N PHE A 42 -14.13 -3.44 3.86
CA PHE A 42 -13.04 -4.33 4.26
C PHE A 42 -11.97 -4.58 3.20
N THR A 43 -12.00 -3.86 2.08
CA THR A 43 -10.94 -3.88 1.08
C THR A 43 -9.59 -3.56 1.70
N TYR A 44 -8.58 -4.36 1.36
CA TYR A 44 -7.19 -4.04 1.65
C TYR A 44 -6.55 -3.35 0.45
N ALA A 45 -6.09 -2.12 0.69
CA ALA A 45 -5.39 -1.27 -0.27
C ALA A 45 -4.14 -0.69 0.42
N ALA A 46 -3.18 -0.15 -0.34
CA ALA A 46 -1.93 0.36 0.24
C ALA A 46 -1.72 1.86 0.01
N GLY A 47 -1.18 2.50 1.03
CA GLY A 47 -0.80 3.92 1.05
C GLY A 47 0.66 4.12 1.47
N GLN A 48 1.04 5.37 1.62
CA GLN A 48 2.39 5.75 2.04
C GLN A 48 2.34 6.82 3.14
N ALA A 49 3.27 6.72 4.08
CA ALA A 49 3.49 7.68 5.14
C ALA A 49 4.96 8.10 5.15
N LEU A 50 5.21 9.40 5.34
CA LEU A 50 6.54 9.97 5.42
C LEU A 50 6.81 10.39 6.86
N PHE A 51 7.89 9.86 7.44
CA PHE A 51 8.34 10.18 8.79
C PHE A 51 9.63 10.98 8.77
N ASP A 52 9.89 11.72 9.85
CA ASP A 52 11.12 12.47 10.03
C ASP A 52 12.33 11.53 10.20
N LYS A 53 13.46 11.87 9.56
CA LYS A 53 14.69 11.05 9.59
C LYS A 53 15.39 11.05 10.94
N GLU A 54 15.36 12.17 11.65
CA GLU A 54 16.03 12.34 12.94
C GLU A 54 15.09 11.99 14.10
N SER A 55 13.78 12.11 13.88
CA SER A 55 12.72 11.77 14.83
C SER A 55 11.71 10.80 14.23
N PRO A 56 12.02 9.50 14.09
CA PRO A 56 11.24 8.53 13.28
C PRO A 56 9.80 8.28 13.76
N TYR A 57 9.44 8.73 14.96
CA TYR A 57 8.06 8.69 15.46
C TYR A 57 7.19 9.83 14.92
N LYS A 58 7.79 10.88 14.36
CA LYS A 58 7.10 12.08 13.88
C LYS A 58 6.65 11.88 12.44
N LEU A 59 5.35 11.75 12.25
CA LEU A 59 4.71 11.78 10.93
C LEU A 59 4.83 13.19 10.33
N ILE A 60 5.36 13.28 9.12
CA ILE A 60 5.49 14.52 8.33
C ILE A 60 4.32 14.63 7.35
N ASP A 61 4.03 13.54 6.64
CA ASP A 61 3.01 13.52 5.59
C ASP A 61 2.43 12.11 5.42
N ARG A 62 1.25 12.01 4.80
CA ARG A 62 0.56 10.75 4.52
C ARG A 62 -0.31 10.93 3.28
N THR A 63 -0.27 9.96 2.38
CA THR A 63 -1.13 9.96 1.20
C THR A 63 -2.61 9.99 1.58
N GLU A 64 -3.40 10.88 0.97
CA GLU A 64 -4.85 10.95 1.19
C GLU A 64 -5.62 9.76 0.60
N SER A 65 -5.01 9.07 -0.37
CA SER A 65 -5.61 7.91 -1.07
C SER A 65 -4.59 6.79 -1.27
N TYR A 66 -5.07 5.65 -1.75
CA TYR A 66 -4.28 4.47 -2.04
C TYR A 66 -3.60 4.56 -3.41
N PHE A 67 -2.44 3.91 -3.57
CA PHE A 67 -1.76 3.80 -4.86
C PHE A 67 -1.93 2.42 -5.52
N ILE A 68 -2.42 1.44 -4.75
CA ILE A 68 -2.77 0.09 -5.22
C ILE A 68 -3.99 -0.40 -4.45
N HIS A 69 -4.90 -1.04 -5.15
CA HIS A 69 -6.13 -1.64 -4.63
C HIS A 69 -6.52 -2.83 -5.54
N PRO A 70 -7.46 -3.69 -5.12
CA PRO A 70 -7.96 -4.76 -5.97
C PRO A 70 -8.62 -4.21 -7.23
N ASP A 71 -8.04 -4.53 -8.38
CA ASP A 71 -8.59 -4.15 -9.70
C ASP A 71 -8.64 -5.36 -10.65
N LYS A 72 -7.93 -6.45 -10.36
CA LYS A 72 -7.97 -7.73 -11.08
C LYS A 72 -8.82 -8.78 -10.36
N ASP A 73 -9.32 -9.75 -11.12
CA ASP A 73 -10.16 -10.83 -10.59
C ASP A 73 -9.47 -11.64 -9.48
N TYR A 74 -8.15 -11.86 -9.60
CA TYR A 74 -7.37 -12.60 -8.61
C TYR A 74 -7.06 -11.81 -7.32
N GLU A 75 -7.33 -10.51 -7.31
CA GLU A 75 -7.23 -9.63 -6.13
C GLU A 75 -8.60 -9.45 -5.47
N LYS A 76 -9.66 -9.52 -6.28
CA LYS A 76 -11.05 -9.37 -5.83
C LYS A 76 -11.63 -10.64 -5.23
N VAL A 77 -11.21 -11.81 -5.72
CA VAL A 77 -11.80 -13.10 -5.34
C VAL A 77 -10.73 -14.11 -4.91
N GLY A 78 -10.88 -14.65 -3.69
CA GLY A 78 -9.98 -15.64 -3.09
C GLY A 78 -10.48 -16.11 -1.73
N GLU A 79 -9.56 -16.49 -0.84
CA GLU A 79 -9.87 -16.85 0.55
C GLU A 79 -10.44 -15.66 1.33
N VAL A 80 -9.89 -14.47 1.08
CA VAL A 80 -10.44 -13.18 1.52
C VAL A 80 -10.62 -12.30 0.29
N ASN A 81 -11.84 -11.85 0.03
CA ASN A 81 -12.12 -10.99 -1.14
C ASN A 81 -11.53 -9.59 -0.96
N GLU A 82 -11.28 -8.91 -2.08
CA GLU A 82 -10.86 -7.50 -2.14
C GLU A 82 -9.55 -7.23 -1.37
N VAL A 83 -8.47 -7.99 -1.67
CA VAL A 83 -7.17 -7.80 -1.02
C VAL A 83 -6.04 -7.59 -2.02
N CYS A 84 -5.35 -6.45 -1.87
CA CYS A 84 -3.97 -6.26 -2.29
C CYS A 84 -3.13 -5.96 -1.04
N PHE A 85 -2.30 -6.92 -0.62
CA PHE A 85 -1.51 -6.83 0.61
C PHE A 85 -0.02 -6.76 0.29
N VAL A 86 0.59 -5.58 0.37
CA VAL A 86 1.97 -5.32 -0.04
C VAL A 86 2.96 -5.71 1.06
N GLU A 87 4.03 -6.43 0.71
CA GLU A 87 4.92 -7.00 1.73
C GLU A 87 6.40 -7.08 1.28
N GLY A 88 6.66 -7.31 -0.01
CA GLY A 88 8.03 -7.37 -0.53
C GLY A 88 8.35 -6.19 -1.43
N LEU A 89 9.46 -5.48 -1.18
CA LEU A 89 9.95 -4.42 -2.06
C LEU A 89 11.41 -4.68 -2.41
N VAL A 90 11.76 -4.67 -3.70
CA VAL A 90 13.15 -4.87 -4.13
C VAL A 90 13.48 -3.92 -5.28
N TYR A 91 14.64 -3.27 -5.19
CA TYR A 91 15.23 -2.58 -6.33
C TYR A 91 16.14 -3.55 -7.09
N PHE A 92 15.73 -3.92 -8.30
CA PHE A 92 16.43 -4.91 -9.12
C PHE A 92 16.49 -4.44 -10.58
N GLN A 93 17.64 -4.58 -11.22
CA GLN A 93 17.84 -4.18 -12.63
C GLN A 93 17.29 -2.78 -12.97
N LYS A 94 17.56 -1.80 -12.09
CA LYS A 94 17.12 -0.40 -12.21
C LYS A 94 15.61 -0.16 -12.15
N LYS A 95 14.85 -1.10 -11.59
CA LYS A 95 13.39 -1.00 -11.41
C LYS A 95 13.01 -1.39 -10.00
N TRP A 96 11.85 -0.89 -9.55
CA TRP A 96 11.25 -1.31 -8.29
C TRP A 96 10.23 -2.41 -8.54
N PHE A 97 10.35 -3.50 -7.79
CA PHE A 97 9.43 -4.63 -7.79
C PHE A 97 8.73 -4.67 -6.44
N LEU A 98 7.41 -4.48 -6.45
CA LEU A 98 6.55 -4.58 -5.27
C LEU A 98 5.77 -5.89 -5.35
N TYR A 99 6.11 -6.84 -4.47
CA TYR A 99 5.43 -8.11 -4.30
C TYR A 99 4.31 -7.97 -3.27
N TYR A 100 3.14 -8.52 -3.61
CA TYR A 100 1.95 -8.40 -2.81
C TYR A 100 1.11 -9.68 -2.87
N GLY A 101 0.46 -9.99 -1.75
CA GLY A 101 -0.57 -11.01 -1.67
C GLY A 101 -1.87 -10.53 -2.30
N THR A 102 -2.59 -11.45 -2.93
CA THR A 102 -3.86 -11.16 -3.63
C THR A 102 -4.96 -12.06 -3.11
N ALA A 103 -6.04 -11.47 -2.62
CA ALA A 103 -7.20 -12.17 -2.08
C ALA A 103 -6.87 -13.31 -1.08
N ASP A 104 -5.81 -13.15 -0.28
CA ASP A 104 -5.21 -14.20 0.58
C ASP A 104 -5.03 -15.55 -0.13
N SER A 105 -4.60 -15.54 -1.39
CA SER A 105 -4.57 -16.77 -2.20
C SER A 105 -3.42 -16.89 -3.20
N LYS A 106 -2.86 -15.77 -3.69
CA LYS A 106 -1.75 -15.77 -4.64
C LYS A 106 -0.76 -14.65 -4.35
N ILE A 107 0.38 -14.69 -5.04
CA ILE A 107 1.38 -13.62 -5.04
C ILE A 107 1.39 -12.98 -6.43
N ALA A 108 1.38 -11.66 -6.46
CA ALA A 108 1.52 -10.84 -7.66
C ALA A 108 2.70 -9.85 -7.52
N VAL A 109 3.04 -9.18 -8.62
CA VAL A 109 4.11 -8.17 -8.64
C VAL A 109 3.72 -6.96 -9.48
N ALA A 110 3.91 -5.78 -8.92
CA ALA A 110 3.83 -4.50 -9.62
C ALA A 110 5.23 -3.96 -9.86
N ILE A 111 5.48 -3.38 -11.04
CA ILE A 111 6.81 -2.89 -11.43
C ILE A 111 6.73 -1.41 -11.74
N TYR A 112 7.56 -0.62 -11.05
CA TYR A 112 7.80 0.78 -11.37
C TYR A 112 9.17 0.93 -12.06
N ASP A 113 9.20 1.59 -13.21
CA ASP A 113 10.38 1.81 -14.05
C ASP A 113 10.73 3.31 -14.07
N PRO A 114 11.63 3.78 -13.19
CA PRO A 114 11.94 5.20 -13.05
C PRO A 114 12.53 5.84 -14.33
N LEU A 115 12.94 5.03 -15.31
CA LEU A 115 13.52 5.50 -16.57
C LEU A 115 12.48 5.69 -17.68
N LYS A 116 11.27 5.14 -17.53
CA LYS A 116 10.19 5.34 -18.49
C LYS A 116 9.40 6.64 -18.25
N ASP A 117 9.45 7.14 -17.02
CA ASP A 117 8.72 8.33 -16.58
C ASP A 117 9.61 9.60 -16.57
N ARG A 118 10.71 9.59 -17.33
CA ARG A 118 11.60 10.73 -17.55
C ARG A 118 11.54 11.22 -18.99
#